data_AF-A0A1Q7SB46-F1
#
_entry.id   AF-A0A1Q7SB46-F1
#
_cell.length_a   1.000
_cell.length_b   1.000
_cell.length_c   1.000
_cell.angle_alpha   90.00
_cell.angle_beta   90.00
_cell.angle_gamma   90.00
#
_symmetry.space_group_name_H-M   'P 1'
#
loop_
_entity.id
_entity.type
_entity.pdbx_description
1 polymer ?
#
loop_
_entity_poly.entity_id
_entity_poly.type
_entity_poly.pdbx_seq_one_letter_code
_entity_poly.pdbx_strand_id
1 'polypeptide(L)'
;MTDVTVTLNGKPRRVADGVTLLDLLTQLDVQPSRVVIEHNREIRRRDDFAKTVVVVGDEDTLLPDPQATLEATRQLVKEGFIVMPYTSDDVVQAIRLYEAGAAAVMPGAAPIGTTLGLQNLLNLELIVSKVKVPVIVDAGLGVPSEAARCLELGAAGVLVNTAIARAKNPPEMARAFAEAVVAGRRAFNAGRAHIGVQAVASSPAEGIPV
;
A
#
# COMPACT_ATOMS: atom_id res chain seq x y z
N MET A 1 -14.30 16.54 -31.50
CA MET A 1 -14.58 15.80 -30.26
C MET A 1 -14.08 16.65 -29.12
N THR A 2 -14.90 16.90 -28.12
CA THR A 2 -14.46 17.51 -26.87
C THR A 2 -13.60 16.50 -26.11
N ASP A 3 -12.53 16.95 -25.46
CA ASP A 3 -11.76 16.09 -24.55
C ASP A 3 -12.42 16.13 -23.17
N VAL A 4 -12.46 14.99 -22.49
CA VAL A 4 -12.77 14.93 -21.06
C VAL A 4 -11.49 14.78 -20.26
N THR A 5 -11.44 15.46 -19.11
CA THR A 5 -10.31 15.32 -18.17
C THR A 5 -10.69 14.25 -17.15
N VAL A 6 -9.87 13.19 -17.08
CA VAL A 6 -10.04 12.12 -16.11
C VAL A 6 -8.80 11.98 -15.24
N THR A 7 -8.99 11.50 -14.02
CA THR A 7 -7.90 11.28 -13.07
C THR A 7 -7.47 9.82 -13.12
N LEU A 8 -6.26 9.55 -13.61
CA LEU A 8 -5.67 8.21 -13.62
C LEU A 8 -4.54 8.15 -12.59
N ASN A 9 -4.69 7.30 -11.57
CA ASN A 9 -3.75 7.19 -10.45
C ASN A 9 -3.40 8.58 -9.84
N GLY A 10 -4.41 9.42 -9.65
CA GLY A 10 -4.26 10.76 -9.08
C GLY A 10 -3.64 11.81 -10.01
N LYS A 11 -3.44 11.50 -11.29
CA LYS A 11 -2.93 12.45 -12.29
C LYS A 11 -3.99 12.79 -13.33
N PRO A 12 -4.26 14.07 -13.59
CA PRO A 12 -5.17 14.46 -14.64
C PRO A 12 -4.62 14.05 -16.01
N ARG A 13 -5.46 13.47 -16.84
CA ARG A 13 -5.19 13.14 -18.24
C ARG A 13 -6.38 13.54 -19.10
N ARG A 14 -6.08 14.08 -20.27
CA ARG A 14 -7.10 14.31 -21.30
C ARG A 14 -7.27 13.04 -22.11
N VAL A 15 -8.52 12.63 -22.27
CA VAL A 15 -8.93 11.51 -23.13
C VAL A 15 -10.07 12.01 -24.01
N ALA A 16 -10.17 11.48 -25.22
CA ALA A 16 -11.28 11.84 -26.10
C ALA A 16 -12.61 11.45 -25.44
N ASP A 17 -13.61 12.31 -25.55
CA ASP A 17 -14.95 12.01 -25.07
C ASP A 17 -15.52 10.76 -25.77
N GLY A 18 -16.19 9.89 -25.01
CA GLY A 18 -16.69 8.61 -25.50
C GLY A 18 -15.68 7.45 -25.52
N VAL A 19 -14.42 7.66 -25.12
CA VAL A 19 -13.41 6.58 -25.02
C VAL A 19 -13.85 5.50 -24.04
N THR A 20 -13.78 4.23 -24.43
CA THR A 20 -14.07 3.11 -23.54
C THR A 20 -12.88 2.79 -22.64
N LEU A 21 -13.09 2.04 -21.55
CA LEU A 21 -11.98 1.54 -20.74
C LEU A 21 -11.01 0.67 -21.56
N LEU A 22 -11.52 -0.11 -22.52
CA LEU A 22 -10.67 -0.94 -23.38
C LEU A 22 -9.80 -0.08 -24.31
N ASP A 23 -10.37 0.98 -24.89
CA ASP A 23 -9.63 1.93 -25.72
C ASP A 23 -8.56 2.65 -24.89
N LEU A 24 -8.91 3.07 -23.67
CA LEU A 24 -7.98 3.71 -22.75
C LEU A 24 -6.83 2.78 -22.36
N LEU A 25 -7.11 1.51 -22.05
CA LEU A 25 -6.07 0.52 -21.76
C LEU A 25 -5.12 0.30 -22.93
N THR A 26 -5.66 0.28 -24.16
CA THR A 26 -4.87 0.16 -25.38
C THR A 26 -3.95 1.37 -25.56
N GLN A 27 -4.44 2.59 -25.30
CA GLN A 27 -3.62 3.81 -25.35
C GLN A 27 -2.52 3.85 -24.29
N LEU A 28 -2.75 3.19 -23.14
CA LEU A 28 -1.80 3.11 -22.05
C LEU A 28 -0.80 1.94 -22.18
N ASP A 29 -0.92 1.12 -23.22
CA ASP A 29 -0.15 -0.13 -23.40
C ASP A 29 -0.30 -1.09 -22.20
N VAL A 30 -1.52 -1.17 -21.66
CA VAL A 30 -1.86 -2.02 -20.52
C VAL A 30 -2.72 -3.19 -20.98
N GLN A 31 -2.23 -4.42 -20.75
CA GLN A 31 -3.00 -5.61 -21.09
C GLN A 31 -4.24 -5.73 -20.21
N PRO A 32 -5.46 -5.84 -20.79
CA PRO A 32 -6.71 -5.94 -20.02
C PRO A 32 -6.77 -7.12 -19.06
N SER A 33 -6.06 -8.21 -19.36
CA SER A 33 -5.98 -9.40 -18.51
C SER A 33 -5.16 -9.20 -17.24
N ARG A 34 -4.43 -8.08 -17.11
CA ARG A 34 -3.50 -7.82 -16.00
C ARG A 34 -3.99 -6.75 -15.05
N VAL A 35 -5.20 -6.23 -15.25
CA VAL A 35 -5.71 -5.09 -14.49
C VAL A 35 -7.15 -5.27 -14.06
N VAL A 36 -7.43 -4.71 -12.90
CA VAL A 36 -8.77 -4.46 -12.39
C VAL A 36 -8.94 -2.96 -12.35
N ILE A 37 -10.04 -2.46 -12.90
CA ILE A 37 -10.31 -1.02 -12.98
C ILE A 37 -11.45 -0.69 -12.02
N GLU A 38 -11.18 0.20 -11.08
CA GLU A 38 -12.22 0.96 -10.40
C GLU A 38 -12.55 2.19 -11.24
N HIS A 39 -13.78 2.28 -11.72
CA HIS A 39 -14.30 3.43 -12.45
C HIS A 39 -15.40 4.06 -11.60
N ASN A 40 -15.12 5.24 -11.03
CA ASN A 40 -16.05 5.97 -10.16
C ASN A 40 -16.62 5.12 -9.01
N ARG A 41 -15.74 4.47 -8.23
CA ARG A 41 -16.07 3.55 -7.12
C ARG A 41 -16.73 2.23 -7.50
N GLU A 42 -16.95 1.99 -8.79
CA GLU A 42 -17.45 0.71 -9.28
C GLU A 42 -16.32 -0.09 -9.93
N ILE A 43 -16.10 -1.31 -9.43
CA ILE A 43 -15.17 -2.25 -10.05
C ILE A 43 -15.76 -2.74 -11.37
N ARG A 44 -15.07 -2.42 -12.47
CA ARG A 44 -15.45 -2.85 -13.81
C ARG A 44 -14.74 -4.15 -14.14
N ARG A 45 -15.48 -5.07 -14.77
CA ARG A 45 -14.94 -6.36 -15.21
C ARG A 45 -14.44 -6.25 -16.64
N ARG A 46 -13.58 -7.20 -17.02
CA ARG A 46 -13.02 -7.26 -18.38
C ARG A 46 -14.10 -7.22 -19.47
N ASP A 47 -15.19 -7.95 -19.27
CA ASP A 47 -16.30 -8.03 -20.22
C ASP A 47 -17.08 -6.70 -20.36
N ASP A 48 -16.90 -5.80 -19.38
CA ASP A 48 -17.50 -4.47 -19.36
C ASP A 48 -16.55 -3.40 -19.89
N PHE A 49 -15.25 -3.69 -20.07
CA PHE A 49 -14.27 -2.67 -20.47
C PHE A 49 -14.61 -2.04 -21.82
N ALA A 50 -15.10 -2.84 -22.77
CA ALA A 50 -15.50 -2.35 -24.09
C ALA A 50 -16.82 -1.55 -24.08
N LYS A 51 -17.61 -1.66 -22.99
CA LYS A 51 -18.92 -1.02 -22.84
C LYS A 51 -18.86 0.19 -21.90
N THR A 52 -17.87 0.23 -21.02
CA THR A 52 -17.73 1.27 -20.01
C THR A 52 -17.06 2.48 -20.63
N VAL A 53 -17.84 3.54 -20.82
CA VAL A 53 -17.33 4.84 -21.29
C VAL A 53 -16.69 5.58 -20.12
N VAL A 54 -15.50 6.11 -20.37
CA VAL A 54 -14.76 6.95 -19.43
C VAL A 54 -15.44 8.30 -19.34
N VAL A 55 -16.01 8.60 -18.16
CA VAL A 55 -16.68 9.87 -17.86
C VAL A 55 -16.00 10.55 -16.68
N VAL A 56 -16.11 11.88 -16.61
CA VAL A 56 -15.65 12.68 -15.46
C VAL A 56 -16.38 12.21 -14.21
N GLY A 57 -15.65 12.09 -13.09
CA GLY A 57 -16.18 11.58 -11.82
C GLY A 57 -15.26 11.87 -10.64
N ASP A 58 -15.52 11.17 -9.54
CA ASP A 58 -15.05 11.43 -8.18
C ASP A 58 -13.60 11.93 -8.03
N GLU A 59 -13.42 12.99 -7.24
CA GLU A 59 -12.12 13.52 -6.83
C GLU A 59 -12.00 13.46 -5.30
N ASP A 60 -10.83 13.01 -4.80
CA ASP A 60 -9.97 13.84 -3.94
C ASP A 60 -9.12 13.07 -2.91
N THR A 61 -9.32 11.77 -2.69
CA THR A 61 -8.60 11.10 -1.57
C THR A 61 -7.65 9.97 -1.96
N LEU A 62 -7.82 9.35 -3.14
CA LEU A 62 -7.16 8.08 -3.51
C LEU A 62 -7.31 6.99 -2.42
N LEU A 63 -8.32 7.12 -1.55
CA LEU A 63 -8.62 6.13 -0.53
C LEU A 63 -9.49 5.03 -1.15
N PRO A 64 -9.27 3.75 -0.79
CA PRO A 64 -10.05 2.66 -1.32
C PRO A 64 -11.44 2.65 -0.68
N ASP A 65 -12.49 2.35 -1.45
CA ASP A 65 -13.79 2.00 -0.88
C ASP A 65 -13.67 0.63 -0.17
N PRO A 66 -13.86 0.57 1.16
CA PRO A 66 -13.66 -0.67 1.91
C PRO A 66 -14.62 -1.80 1.49
N GLN A 67 -15.87 -1.49 1.14
CA GLN A 67 -16.84 -2.50 0.73
C GLN A 67 -16.54 -3.02 -0.68
N ALA A 68 -16.30 -2.11 -1.62
CA ALA A 68 -15.98 -2.49 -3.00
C ALA A 68 -14.69 -3.32 -3.05
N THR A 69 -13.67 -2.93 -2.27
CA THR A 69 -12.39 -3.64 -2.17
C THR A 69 -12.57 -5.05 -1.62
N LEU A 70 -13.40 -5.22 -0.58
CA LEU A 70 -13.66 -6.53 0.02
C LEU A 70 -14.39 -7.46 -0.96
N GLU A 71 -15.39 -6.95 -1.67
CA GLU A 71 -16.14 -7.74 -2.66
C GLU A 71 -15.26 -8.14 -3.84
N ALA A 72 -14.47 -7.20 -4.37
CA ALA A 72 -13.49 -7.49 -5.41
C ALA A 72 -12.47 -8.54 -4.96
N THR A 73 -11.99 -8.46 -3.72
CA THR A 73 -11.06 -9.44 -3.15
C THR A 73 -11.67 -10.84 -3.14
N ARG A 74 -12.88 -10.99 -2.60
CA ARG A 74 -13.58 -12.29 -2.58
C ARG A 74 -13.78 -12.87 -3.97
N GLN A 75 -14.13 -12.02 -4.92
CA GLN A 75 -14.37 -12.46 -6.29
C GLN A 75 -13.07 -12.90 -6.97
N LEU A 76 -12.04 -12.06 -6.94
CA LEU A 76 -10.75 -12.33 -7.60
C LEU A 76 -10.06 -13.57 -7.01
N VAL A 77 -10.16 -13.78 -5.70
CA VAL A 77 -9.68 -15.02 -5.05
C VAL A 77 -10.41 -16.25 -5.60
N LYS A 78 -11.74 -16.19 -5.76
CA LYS A 78 -12.51 -17.31 -6.36
C LYS A 78 -12.14 -17.57 -7.82
N GLU A 79 -11.74 -16.54 -8.54
CA GLU A 79 -11.25 -16.63 -9.92
C GLU A 79 -9.79 -17.13 -10.02
N GLY A 80 -9.14 -17.39 -8.88
CA GLY A 80 -7.79 -17.96 -8.82
C GLY A 80 -6.66 -16.93 -8.87
N PHE A 81 -6.97 -15.64 -8.70
CA PHE A 81 -5.94 -14.60 -8.61
C PHE A 81 -5.25 -14.60 -7.25
N ILE A 82 -3.95 -14.25 -7.25
CA ILE A 82 -3.21 -13.91 -6.03
C ILE A 82 -3.52 -12.43 -5.73
N VAL A 83 -4.43 -12.20 -4.78
CA VAL A 83 -4.90 -10.85 -4.47
C VAL A 83 -4.12 -10.25 -3.31
N MET A 84 -3.57 -9.04 -3.51
CA MET A 84 -2.95 -8.23 -2.48
C MET A 84 -3.67 -6.87 -2.45
N PRO A 85 -4.77 -6.72 -1.69
CA PRO A 85 -5.55 -5.50 -1.69
C PRO A 85 -4.85 -4.38 -0.92
N TYR A 86 -4.87 -3.19 -1.51
CA TYR A 86 -4.60 -1.94 -0.81
C TYR A 86 -5.79 -1.58 0.10
N THR A 87 -5.51 -1.15 1.33
CA THR A 87 -6.53 -0.78 2.30
C THR A 87 -6.05 0.36 3.21
N SER A 88 -6.94 0.96 3.99
CA SER A 88 -6.56 1.92 5.03
C SER A 88 -5.90 1.21 6.22
N ASP A 89 -5.57 1.95 7.27
CA ASP A 89 -5.10 1.41 8.55
C ASP A 89 -6.26 0.85 9.41
N ASP A 90 -7.41 0.50 8.83
CA ASP A 90 -8.52 -0.11 9.56
C ASP A 90 -8.24 -1.60 9.85
N VAL A 91 -8.10 -1.92 11.15
CA VAL A 91 -7.79 -3.27 11.63
C VAL A 91 -8.86 -4.29 11.24
N VAL A 92 -10.14 -3.92 11.32
CA VAL A 92 -11.27 -4.82 11.01
C VAL A 92 -11.32 -5.09 9.51
N GLN A 93 -11.09 -4.06 8.70
CA GLN A 93 -11.04 -4.21 7.25
C GLN A 93 -9.88 -5.13 6.82
N ALA A 94 -8.69 -4.94 7.39
CA ALA A 94 -7.55 -5.81 7.10
C ALA A 94 -7.83 -7.29 7.44
N ILE A 95 -8.49 -7.56 8.59
CA ILE A 95 -8.92 -8.90 8.97
C ILE A 95 -9.92 -9.47 7.95
N ARG A 96 -10.92 -8.68 7.54
CA ARG A 96 -11.92 -9.11 6.54
C ARG A 96 -11.30 -9.44 5.19
N LEU A 97 -10.32 -8.66 4.73
CA LEU A 97 -9.60 -8.92 3.48
C LEU A 97 -8.79 -10.20 3.56
N TYR A 98 -8.14 -10.45 4.69
CA TYR A 98 -7.46 -11.72 4.96
C TYR A 98 -8.42 -12.91 4.97
N GLU A 99 -9.54 -12.81 5.68
CA GLU A 99 -10.57 -13.87 5.71
C GLU A 99 -11.23 -14.09 4.35
N ALA A 100 -11.25 -13.07 3.49
CA ALA A 100 -11.68 -13.18 2.09
C ALA A 100 -10.67 -13.94 1.20
N GLY A 101 -9.50 -14.31 1.72
CA GLY A 101 -8.48 -15.09 1.02
C GLY A 101 -7.39 -14.27 0.35
N ALA A 102 -7.21 -13.00 0.73
CA ALA A 102 -6.09 -12.20 0.26
C ALA A 102 -4.75 -12.87 0.62
N ALA A 103 -3.80 -12.87 -0.33
CA ALA A 103 -2.47 -13.47 -0.18
C ALA A 103 -1.50 -12.58 0.63
N ALA A 104 -1.80 -11.29 0.72
CA ALA A 104 -1.16 -10.30 1.58
C ALA A 104 -2.18 -9.19 1.85
N VAL A 105 -1.96 -8.33 2.83
CA VAL A 105 -2.76 -7.09 3.00
C VAL A 105 -1.84 -5.88 3.01
N MET A 106 -2.26 -4.80 2.34
CA MET A 106 -1.41 -3.63 2.13
C MET A 106 -2.03 -2.36 2.75
N PRO A 107 -1.92 -2.17 4.08
CA PRO A 107 -2.43 -0.96 4.73
C PRO A 107 -1.58 0.26 4.37
N GLY A 108 -2.24 1.38 4.08
CA GLY A 108 -1.62 2.69 3.85
C GLY A 108 -1.05 3.31 5.13
N ALA A 109 0.17 3.84 5.09
CA ALA A 109 0.74 4.64 6.19
C ALA A 109 0.14 6.06 6.26
N ALA A 110 -0.15 6.63 5.09
CA ALA A 110 -0.80 7.92 4.87
C ALA A 110 -1.43 7.94 3.46
N PRO A 111 -2.29 8.93 3.13
CA PRO A 111 -2.86 9.03 1.78
C PRO A 111 -1.79 9.06 0.70
N ILE A 112 -2.08 8.42 -0.44
CA ILE A 112 -1.11 8.19 -1.52
C ILE A 112 -0.48 9.51 -1.97
N GLY A 113 0.85 9.52 -2.09
CA GLY A 113 1.59 10.65 -2.64
C GLY A 113 1.81 11.84 -1.70
N THR A 114 1.27 11.80 -0.48
CA THR A 114 1.44 12.88 0.51
C THR A 114 2.79 12.88 1.21
N THR A 115 3.46 11.73 1.29
CA THR A 115 4.74 11.55 2.03
C THR A 115 4.68 12.00 3.50
N LEU A 116 3.48 11.96 4.11
CA LEU A 116 3.26 12.40 5.50
C LEU A 116 3.85 11.44 6.54
N GLY A 117 4.25 10.24 6.14
CA GLY A 117 4.78 9.21 7.03
C GLY A 117 3.71 8.46 7.80
N LEU A 118 4.13 7.77 8.87
CA LEU A 118 3.28 6.88 9.66
C LEU A 118 2.30 7.67 10.54
N GLN A 119 1.01 7.69 10.18
CA GLN A 119 0.00 8.43 10.94
C GLN A 119 -0.52 7.65 12.16
N ASN A 120 -0.60 6.32 12.07
CA ASN A 120 -1.21 5.50 13.11
C ASN A 120 -0.44 4.19 13.34
N LEU A 121 0.64 4.30 14.12
CA LEU A 121 1.51 3.16 14.46
C LEU A 121 0.74 2.04 15.19
N LEU A 122 -0.20 2.40 16.07
CA LEU A 122 -0.97 1.43 16.85
C LEU A 122 -1.80 0.52 15.96
N ASN A 123 -2.52 1.09 14.99
CA ASN A 123 -3.33 0.28 14.08
C ASN A 123 -2.46 -0.61 13.19
N LEU A 124 -1.32 -0.12 12.70
CA LEU A 124 -0.39 -0.94 11.91
C LEU A 124 0.14 -2.13 12.74
N GLU A 125 0.50 -1.90 14.01
CA GLU A 125 0.93 -2.97 14.92
C GLU A 125 -0.19 -4.00 15.17
N LEU A 126 -1.43 -3.52 15.38
CA LEU A 126 -2.59 -4.38 15.53
C LEU A 126 -2.84 -5.21 14.26
N ILE A 127 -2.79 -4.61 13.07
CA ILE A 127 -2.92 -5.32 11.79
C ILE A 127 -1.85 -6.41 11.71
N VAL A 128 -0.56 -6.06 11.85
CA VAL A 128 0.55 -7.02 11.80
C VAL A 128 0.36 -8.19 12.77
N SER A 129 -0.14 -7.95 13.98
CA SER A 129 -0.36 -9.02 14.97
C SER A 129 -1.56 -9.93 14.67
N LYS A 130 -2.62 -9.38 14.04
CA LYS A 130 -3.90 -10.05 13.84
C LYS A 130 -3.97 -10.82 12.52
N VAL A 131 -3.32 -10.34 11.47
CA VAL A 131 -3.36 -10.98 10.15
C VAL A 131 -2.25 -12.04 10.02
N LYS A 132 -2.54 -13.19 9.40
CA LYS A 132 -1.55 -14.29 9.23
C LYS A 132 -0.88 -14.35 7.86
N VAL A 133 -1.36 -13.55 6.93
CA VAL A 133 -0.69 -13.32 5.64
C VAL A 133 0.29 -12.15 5.77
N PRO A 134 1.27 -12.02 4.86
CA PRO A 134 2.18 -10.88 4.83
C PRO A 134 1.43 -9.54 4.88
N VAL A 135 1.85 -8.67 5.80
CA VAL A 135 1.43 -7.27 5.85
C VAL A 135 2.51 -6.42 5.19
N ILE A 136 2.16 -5.71 4.13
CA ILE A 136 3.09 -4.85 3.38
C ILE A 136 2.61 -3.41 3.56
N VAL A 137 3.33 -2.59 4.34
CA VAL A 137 2.92 -1.19 4.52
C VAL A 137 3.15 -0.44 3.20
N ASP A 138 2.08 0.09 2.63
CA ASP A 138 2.07 0.83 1.38
C ASP A 138 1.77 2.31 1.66
N ALA A 139 1.91 3.16 0.65
CA ALA A 139 1.43 4.53 0.56
C ALA A 139 1.80 5.50 1.72
N GLY A 140 2.39 6.64 1.38
CA GLY A 140 2.55 7.74 2.32
C GLY A 140 3.87 7.78 3.08
N LEU A 141 4.71 6.74 3.00
CA LEU A 141 6.10 6.81 3.46
C LEU A 141 6.85 7.93 2.71
N GLY A 142 7.55 8.77 3.46
CA GLY A 142 8.32 9.92 2.99
C GLY A 142 9.84 9.75 3.15
N VAL A 143 10.29 9.03 4.18
CA VAL A 143 11.73 8.85 4.46
C VAL A 143 12.09 7.41 4.87
N PRO A 144 13.36 6.98 4.71
CA PRO A 144 13.77 5.60 5.00
C PRO A 144 13.52 5.16 6.44
N SER A 145 13.64 6.05 7.43
CA SER A 145 13.39 5.71 8.85
C SER A 145 11.97 5.20 9.12
N GLU A 146 10.99 5.67 8.36
CA GLU A 146 9.60 5.21 8.45
C GLU A 146 9.44 3.79 7.90
N ALA A 147 10.15 3.46 6.82
CA ALA A 147 10.23 2.08 6.32
C ALA A 147 10.84 1.18 7.40
N ALA A 148 12.01 1.53 7.94
CA ALA A 148 12.63 0.76 9.02
C ALA A 148 11.65 0.53 10.19
N ARG A 149 10.92 1.58 10.59
CA ARG A 149 9.92 1.50 11.65
C ARG A 149 8.78 0.52 11.35
N CYS A 150 8.31 0.43 10.11
CA CYS A 150 7.32 -0.58 9.72
C CYS A 150 7.84 -2.00 9.90
N LEU A 151 9.08 -2.25 9.48
CA LEU A 151 9.70 -3.57 9.60
C LEU A 151 9.98 -3.94 11.07
N GLU A 152 10.34 -2.97 11.91
CA GLU A 152 10.47 -3.15 13.36
C GLU A 152 9.17 -3.60 14.04
N LEU A 153 8.01 -3.18 13.52
CA LEU A 153 6.69 -3.62 14.02
C LEU A 153 6.34 -5.05 13.59
N GLY A 154 7.12 -5.64 12.68
CA GLY A 154 6.90 -6.99 12.17
C GLY A 154 6.24 -7.05 10.79
N ALA A 155 6.07 -5.91 10.10
CA ALA A 155 5.64 -5.93 8.71
C ALA A 155 6.57 -6.83 7.86
N ALA A 156 5.98 -7.48 6.85
CA ALA A 156 6.71 -8.36 5.95
C ALA A 156 7.51 -7.56 4.90
N GLY A 157 7.05 -6.35 4.57
CA GLY A 157 7.69 -5.47 3.61
C GLY A 157 7.09 -4.08 3.63
N VAL A 158 7.61 -3.23 2.76
CA VAL A 158 7.04 -1.92 2.45
C VAL A 158 6.99 -1.72 0.94
N LEU A 159 6.02 -0.94 0.46
CA LEU A 159 5.94 -0.51 -0.93
C LEU A 159 6.15 1.01 -0.98
N VAL A 160 7.18 1.44 -1.72
CA VAL A 160 7.60 2.84 -1.78
C VAL A 160 7.64 3.31 -3.22
N ASN A 161 6.99 4.44 -3.50
CA ASN A 161 6.99 5.07 -4.82
C ASN A 161 7.36 6.55 -4.73
N THR A 162 6.44 7.39 -4.23
CA THR A 162 6.57 8.86 -4.28
C THR A 162 7.83 9.39 -3.61
N ALA A 163 8.21 8.86 -2.45
CA ALA A 163 9.40 9.29 -1.73
C ALA A 163 10.69 9.11 -2.55
N ILE A 164 10.80 8.02 -3.32
CA ILE A 164 11.95 7.77 -4.19
C ILE A 164 11.82 8.60 -5.46
N ALA A 165 10.69 8.49 -6.16
CA ALA A 165 10.50 9.07 -7.49
C ALA A 165 10.55 10.61 -7.50
N ARG A 166 10.19 11.26 -6.38
CA ARG A 166 10.20 12.73 -6.25
C ARG A 166 11.38 13.26 -5.41
N ALA A 167 12.32 12.40 -5.01
CA ALA A 167 13.52 12.85 -4.30
C ALA A 167 14.42 13.72 -5.20
N LYS A 168 15.21 14.61 -4.59
CA LYS A 168 16.26 15.36 -5.30
C LYS A 168 17.28 14.44 -5.97
N ASN A 169 17.56 13.29 -5.36
CA ASN A 169 18.44 12.25 -5.89
C ASN A 169 17.76 10.87 -5.74
N PRO A 170 16.92 10.46 -6.72
CA PRO A 170 16.16 9.21 -6.65
C PRO A 170 17.01 7.94 -6.49
N PRO A 171 18.13 7.76 -7.23
CA PRO A 171 18.99 6.59 -7.03
C PRO A 171 19.54 6.49 -5.61
N GLU A 172 19.91 7.60 -5.00
CA GLU A 172 20.42 7.61 -3.62
C GLU A 172 19.31 7.34 -2.60
N MET A 173 18.13 7.94 -2.79
CA MET A 173 16.97 7.66 -1.94
C MET A 173 16.58 6.18 -2.00
N ALA A 174 16.64 5.55 -3.17
CA ALA A 174 16.39 4.12 -3.33
C ALA A 174 17.38 3.25 -2.53
N ARG A 175 18.68 3.60 -2.53
CA ARG A 175 19.69 2.91 -1.69
C ARG A 175 19.38 3.05 -0.21
N ALA A 176 19.07 4.27 0.22
CA ALA A 176 18.74 4.54 1.62
C ALA A 176 17.49 3.76 2.09
N PHE A 177 16.44 3.67 1.26
CA PHE A 177 15.28 2.82 1.57
C PHE A 177 15.65 1.33 1.63
N ALA A 178 16.49 0.84 0.73
CA ALA A 178 16.93 -0.56 0.74
C ALA A 178 17.67 -0.89 2.04
N GLU A 179 18.58 -0.03 2.48
CA GLU A 179 19.31 -0.18 3.75
C GLU A 179 18.36 -0.15 4.95
N ALA A 180 17.39 0.77 4.97
CA ALA A 180 16.43 0.90 6.05
C ALA A 180 15.53 -0.33 6.19
N VAL A 181 15.08 -0.93 5.08
CA VAL A 181 14.31 -2.18 5.10
C VAL A 181 15.13 -3.32 5.70
N VAL A 182 16.38 -3.47 5.29
CA VAL A 182 17.29 -4.50 5.84
C VAL A 182 17.53 -4.26 7.33
N ALA A 183 17.81 -3.01 7.73
CA ALA A 183 18.06 -2.65 9.12
C ALA A 183 16.84 -2.92 10.01
N GLY A 184 15.65 -2.44 9.63
CA GLY A 184 14.42 -2.64 10.38
C GLY A 184 14.06 -4.12 10.52
N ARG A 185 14.22 -4.91 9.45
CA ARG A 185 13.93 -6.35 9.52
C ARG A 185 14.92 -7.10 10.40
N ARG A 186 16.21 -6.73 10.36
CA ARG A 186 17.22 -7.27 11.29
C ARG A 186 16.90 -6.90 12.73
N ALA A 187 16.48 -5.67 13.01
CA ALA A 187 16.09 -5.22 14.35
C ALA A 187 14.89 -6.01 14.89
N PHE A 188 13.87 -6.25 14.07
CA PHE A 188 12.73 -7.12 14.44
C PHE A 188 13.20 -8.53 14.81
N ASN A 189 14.00 -9.17 13.95
CA ASN A 189 14.50 -10.52 14.18
C ASN A 189 15.45 -10.63 15.38
N ALA A 190 16.22 -9.56 15.68
CA ALA A 190 17.12 -9.52 16.83
C ALA A 190 16.39 -9.41 18.18
N GLY A 191 15.11 -8.99 18.16
CA GLY A 191 14.35 -8.71 19.36
C GLY A 191 14.77 -7.37 19.97
N ARG A 192 13.89 -6.37 19.88
CA ARG A 192 14.14 -5.06 20.49
C ARG A 192 14.29 -5.20 22.02
N ALA A 193 15.26 -4.49 22.59
CA ALA A 193 15.42 -4.38 24.03
C ALA A 193 14.16 -3.82 24.72
N HIS A 194 13.95 -4.20 25.98
CA HIS A 194 12.82 -3.75 26.78
C HIS A 194 12.72 -2.21 26.83
N ILE A 195 11.53 -1.69 26.55
CA ILE A 195 11.24 -0.25 26.65
C ILE A 195 10.80 0.03 28.10
N GLY A 196 11.61 0.77 28.85
CA GLY A 196 11.29 1.21 30.20
C GLY A 196 11.51 2.71 30.36
N VAL A 197 10.83 3.31 31.35
CA VAL A 197 11.02 4.72 31.72
C VAL A 197 12.20 4.93 32.68
N GLN A 198 12.69 3.86 33.30
CA GLN A 198 13.85 3.89 34.19
C GLN A 198 15.11 3.46 33.44
N ALA A 199 16.21 4.15 33.70
CA ALA A 199 17.51 3.75 33.21
C ALA A 199 17.94 2.44 33.89
N VAL A 200 18.34 1.46 33.10
CA VAL A 200 18.90 0.19 33.57
C VAL A 200 20.32 0.09 33.04
N ALA A 201 21.30 -0.11 33.92
CA ALA A 201 22.69 -0.27 33.51
C ALA A 201 22.85 -1.51 32.63
N SER A 202 23.52 -1.37 31.49
CA SER A 202 23.81 -2.46 30.55
C SER A 202 25.14 -3.17 30.84
N SER A 203 26.02 -2.54 31.63
CA SER A 203 27.29 -3.12 32.04
C SER A 203 27.09 -4.08 33.21
N PRO A 204 27.76 -5.24 33.23
CA PRO A 204 27.82 -6.06 34.43
C PRO A 204 28.41 -5.26 35.60
N ALA A 205 27.97 -5.56 36.82
CA ALA A 205 28.74 -5.14 37.99
C ALA A 205 30.16 -5.75 37.89
N GLU A 206 31.16 -5.00 38.33
CA GLU A 206 32.57 -5.44 38.34
C GLU A 206 32.68 -6.89 38.85
N GLY A 207 33.20 -7.79 38.01
CA GLY A 207 33.45 -9.19 38.37
C GLY A 207 32.37 -10.22 37.99
N ILE A 208 31.30 -9.86 37.26
CA ILE A 208 30.30 -10.82 36.77
C ILE A 208 30.35 -10.91 35.23
N PRO A 209 30.59 -12.09 34.61
CA PRO A 209 30.52 -12.23 33.16
C PRO A 209 29.05 -12.21 32.67
N VAL A 210 28.82 -11.61 31.50
CA VAL A 210 27.57 -11.68 30.73
C VAL A 210 27.48 -12.94 29.91
#